data_AF-A0A6M3K1C4-F1
#
_entry.id   AF-A0A6M3K1C4-F1
#
_cell.length_a   1.000
_cell.length_b   1.000
_cell.length_c   1.000
_cell.angle_alpha   90.00
_cell.angle_beta   90.00
_cell.angle_gamma   90.00
#
_symmetry.space_group_name_H-M   'P 1'
#
loop_
_entity.id
_entity.type
_entity.pdbx_description
1 polymer ?
#
loop_
_entity_poly.entity_id
_entity_poly.type
_entity_poly.pdbx_seq_one_letter_code
_entity_poly.pdbx_strand_id
1 'polypeptide(L)'
;MDYKTKEKLNKYAVYVGIILLTVAAYSVIVGFAVTYPSTIYDINKANGWLKQARSSTDIPEMTRYMELALTEIDGRTGNPAWIWATSQTNFDVIKEVIQTNIEASLDVAETEPRSSYGYQRAIDNLEEAIIDIQTNFNTALNWLTIISLGSIIQLAVWLIASTIVIIIGVYTIS
;
A
#
# COMPACT_ATOMS: atom_id res chain seq x y z
N MET A 1 -33.69 18.05 -35.36
CA MET A 1 -32.99 16.75 -35.47
C MET A 1 -33.99 15.66 -35.85
N ASP A 2 -33.74 14.91 -36.93
CA ASP A 2 -34.61 13.82 -37.41
C ASP A 2 -34.68 12.67 -36.39
N TYR A 3 -35.84 11.99 -36.30
CA TYR A 3 -36.12 10.84 -35.45
C TYR A 3 -35.06 9.73 -35.63
N LYS A 4 -34.63 9.48 -36.87
CA LYS A 4 -33.57 8.50 -37.18
C LYS A 4 -32.21 8.88 -36.57
N THR A 5 -31.94 10.17 -36.42
CA THR A 5 -30.70 10.68 -35.81
C THR A 5 -30.74 10.52 -34.29
N LYS A 6 -31.87 10.79 -33.64
CA LYS A 6 -32.10 10.55 -32.20
C LYS A 6 -31.98 9.06 -31.84
N GLU A 7 -32.55 8.18 -32.66
CA GLU A 7 -32.50 6.73 -32.42
C GLU A 7 -31.07 6.19 -32.51
N LYS A 8 -30.28 6.64 -33.49
CA LYS A 8 -28.86 6.28 -33.61
C LYS A 8 -28.04 6.76 -32.42
N LEU A 9 -28.22 8.02 -32.00
CA LEU A 9 -27.53 8.60 -30.85
C LEU A 9 -27.83 7.84 -29.55
N ASN A 10 -29.08 7.40 -29.35
CA ASN A 10 -29.46 6.62 -28.17
C ASN A 10 -28.81 5.23 -28.16
N LYS A 11 -28.69 4.57 -29.32
CA LYS A 11 -27.94 3.31 -29.45
C LYS A 11 -26.45 3.49 -29.14
N TYR A 12 -25.82 4.55 -29.64
CA TYR A 12 -24.43 4.86 -29.32
C TYR A 12 -24.21 5.16 -27.83
N ALA A 13 -25.13 5.88 -27.19
CA ALA A 13 -25.07 6.12 -25.75
C ALA A 13 -25.13 4.81 -24.94
N VAL A 14 -25.99 3.87 -25.34
CA VAL A 14 -26.06 2.54 -24.72
C VAL A 14 -24.77 1.74 -24.94
N TYR A 15 -24.21 1.73 -26.15
CA TYR A 15 -22.94 1.03 -26.43
C TYR A 15 -21.77 1.61 -25.61
N VAL A 16 -21.69 2.94 -25.51
CA VAL A 16 -20.68 3.62 -24.69
C VAL A 16 -20.87 3.27 -23.21
N GLY A 17 -22.11 3.28 -22.72
CA GLY A 17 -22.42 2.87 -21.35
C GLY A 17 -22.00 1.43 -21.03
N ILE A 18 -22.23 0.49 -21.95
CA ILE A 18 -21.81 -0.90 -21.81
C ILE A 18 -20.28 -1.01 -21.79
N ILE A 19 -19.58 -0.35 -22.72
CA ILE A 19 -18.11 -0.35 -22.78
C ILE A 19 -17.53 0.16 -21.46
N LEU A 20 -18.08 1.25 -20.92
CA LEU A 20 -17.64 1.81 -19.64
C LEU A 20 -17.85 0.86 -18.48
N LEU A 21 -19.02 0.24 -18.38
CA LEU A 21 -19.29 -0.76 -17.34
C LEU A 21 -18.34 -1.95 -17.45
N THR A 22 -18.01 -2.38 -18.66
CA THR A 22 -17.10 -3.51 -18.90
C THR A 22 -15.67 -3.15 -18.50
N VAL A 23 -15.19 -1.95 -18.86
CA VAL A 23 -13.88 -1.42 -18.45
C VAL A 23 -13.83 -1.23 -16.93
N ALA A 24 -14.91 -0.74 -16.32
CA ALA A 24 -15.03 -0.57 -14.87
C ALA A 24 -14.91 -1.91 -14.14
N ALA A 25 -15.72 -2.90 -14.54
CA ALA A 25 -15.69 -4.23 -13.96
C ALA A 25 -14.31 -4.88 -14.12
N TYR A 26 -13.71 -4.78 -15.31
CA TYR A 26 -12.35 -5.27 -15.55
C TYR A 26 -11.32 -4.60 -14.64
N SER A 27 -11.37 -3.28 -14.50
CA SER A 27 -10.42 -2.53 -13.65
C SER A 27 -10.54 -2.89 -12.17
N VAL A 28 -11.76 -3.15 -11.67
CA VAL A 28 -11.97 -3.66 -10.30
C VAL A 28 -11.37 -5.04 -10.15
N ILE A 29 -11.61 -5.95 -11.10
CA ILE A 29 -11.08 -7.32 -11.07
C ILE A 29 -9.56 -7.31 -11.09
N VAL A 30 -8.92 -6.55 -11.97
CA VAL A 30 -7.45 -6.49 -12.05
C VAL A 30 -6.87 -5.85 -10.78
N GLY A 31 -7.43 -4.74 -10.31
CA GLY A 31 -6.95 -4.05 -9.11
C GLY A 31 -7.04 -4.92 -7.84
N PHE A 32 -8.18 -5.58 -7.61
CA PHE A 32 -8.40 -6.39 -6.41
C PHE A 32 -7.84 -7.81 -6.51
N ALA A 33 -8.04 -8.51 -7.62
CA ALA A 33 -7.71 -9.92 -7.72
C ALA A 33 -6.25 -10.17 -8.11
N VAL A 34 -5.62 -9.27 -8.86
CA VAL A 34 -4.26 -9.47 -9.38
C VAL A 34 -3.24 -8.65 -8.57
N THR A 35 -3.48 -7.36 -8.36
CA THR A 35 -2.48 -6.47 -7.75
C THR A 35 -2.42 -6.58 -6.23
N TYR A 36 -3.56 -6.81 -5.55
CA TYR A 36 -3.59 -6.87 -4.09
C TYR A 36 -2.74 -8.03 -3.50
N PRO A 37 -2.91 -9.29 -3.95
CA PRO A 37 -2.18 -10.41 -3.36
C PRO A 37 -0.68 -10.36 -3.65
N SER A 38 -0.28 -9.89 -4.83
CA SER A 38 1.12 -9.85 -5.25
C SER A 38 1.92 -8.68 -4.68
N THR A 39 1.25 -7.58 -4.33
CA THR A 39 1.94 -6.29 -4.11
C THR A 39 1.77 -5.73 -2.70
N ILE A 40 0.73 -6.11 -1.97
CA ILE A 40 0.33 -5.44 -0.72
C ILE A 40 0.28 -6.41 0.46
N TYR A 41 -0.06 -7.67 0.20
CA TYR A 41 -0.45 -8.62 1.24
C TYR A 41 0.66 -8.93 2.25
N ASP A 42 1.89 -9.08 1.78
CA ASP A 42 3.09 -9.27 2.58
C ASP A 42 3.37 -8.08 3.51
N ILE A 43 3.27 -6.86 3.00
CA ILE A 43 3.45 -5.63 3.80
C ILE A 43 2.38 -5.53 4.88
N ASN A 44 1.13 -5.87 4.55
CA ASN A 44 0.03 -5.88 5.52
C ASN A 44 0.25 -6.93 6.63
N LYS A 45 0.78 -8.11 6.28
CA LYS A 45 1.16 -9.12 7.28
C LYS A 45 2.30 -8.65 8.16
N ALA A 46 3.34 -8.05 7.58
CA ALA A 46 4.45 -7.48 8.33
C ALA A 46 3.96 -6.42 9.33
N ASN A 47 3.08 -5.51 8.89
CA ASN A 47 2.40 -4.56 9.77
C ASN A 47 1.59 -5.24 10.89
N GLY A 48 0.94 -6.37 10.58
CA GLY A 48 0.25 -7.20 11.56
C GLY A 48 1.19 -7.74 12.63
N TRP A 49 2.35 -8.27 12.25
CA TRP A 49 3.37 -8.73 13.18
C TRP A 49 3.95 -7.59 14.02
N LEU A 50 4.27 -6.45 13.41
CA LEU A 50 4.72 -5.25 14.14
C LEU A 50 3.68 -4.75 15.15
N LYS A 51 2.39 -4.87 14.85
CA LYS A 51 1.33 -4.54 15.80
C LYS A 51 1.32 -5.51 16.99
N GLN A 52 1.59 -6.80 16.76
CA GLN A 52 1.73 -7.77 17.86
C GLN A 52 2.97 -7.49 18.69
N ALA A 53 4.09 -7.12 18.06
CA ALA A 53 5.31 -6.70 18.74
C ALA A 53 5.01 -5.60 19.76
N ARG A 54 4.33 -4.52 19.34
CA ARG A 54 3.94 -3.41 20.23
C ARG A 54 2.94 -3.77 21.33
N SER A 55 2.26 -4.90 21.22
CA SER A 55 1.35 -5.36 22.28
C SER A 55 2.04 -6.24 23.31
N SER A 56 3.28 -6.68 23.03
CA SER A 56 4.09 -7.43 23.97
C SER A 56 4.81 -6.49 24.94
N THR A 57 5.03 -6.96 26.15
CA THR A 57 5.76 -6.26 27.21
C THR A 57 7.14 -6.87 27.47
N ASP A 58 7.63 -7.70 26.56
CA ASP A 58 8.89 -8.43 26.71
C ASP A 58 9.75 -8.30 25.44
N ILE A 59 10.98 -7.80 25.59
CA ILE A 59 11.88 -7.52 24.46
C ILE A 59 12.13 -8.75 23.57
N PRO A 60 12.45 -9.96 24.10
CA PRO A 60 12.57 -11.17 23.28
C PRO A 60 11.32 -11.49 22.45
N GLU A 61 10.13 -11.23 22.96
CA GLU A 61 8.90 -11.47 22.21
C GLU A 61 8.64 -10.38 21.17
N MET A 62 8.87 -9.10 21.51
CA MET A 62 8.80 -7.98 20.57
C MET A 62 9.71 -8.20 19.36
N THR A 63 10.97 -8.57 19.62
CA THR A 63 11.99 -8.82 18.60
C THR A 63 11.63 -10.02 17.73
N ARG A 64 11.13 -11.12 18.30
CA ARG A 64 10.61 -12.27 17.53
C ARG A 64 9.50 -11.87 16.55
N TYR A 65 8.57 -10.99 16.95
CA TYR A 65 7.55 -10.50 16.02
C TYR A 65 8.13 -9.58 14.94
N MET A 66 9.17 -8.80 15.24
CA MET A 66 9.88 -8.01 14.23
C MET A 66 10.64 -8.89 13.22
N GLU A 67 11.21 -10.02 13.65
CA GLU A 67 11.82 -11.02 12.75
C GLU A 67 10.79 -11.66 11.81
N LEU A 68 9.58 -11.94 12.32
CA LEU A 68 8.47 -12.39 11.48
C LEU A 68 8.08 -11.32 10.46
N ALA A 69 8.06 -10.04 10.86
CA ALA A 69 7.80 -8.94 9.94
C ALA A 69 8.86 -8.85 8.83
N LEU A 70 10.16 -9.02 9.16
CA LEU A 70 11.25 -9.11 8.18
C LEU A 70 11.04 -10.26 7.20
N THR A 71 10.66 -11.43 7.70
CA THR A 71 10.44 -12.63 6.89
C THR A 71 9.35 -12.42 5.84
N GLU A 72 8.27 -11.71 6.19
CA GLU A 72 7.20 -11.42 5.22
C GLU A 72 7.68 -10.52 4.06
N ILE A 73 8.63 -9.61 4.31
CA ILE A 73 9.11 -8.64 3.31
C ILE A 73 10.47 -8.98 2.69
N ASP A 74 11.03 -10.16 2.96
CA ASP A 74 12.38 -10.53 2.52
C ASP A 74 12.57 -10.41 1.00
N GLY A 75 11.54 -10.79 0.24
CA GLY A 75 11.52 -10.68 -1.23
C GLY A 75 11.38 -9.25 -1.77
N ARG A 76 11.20 -8.22 -0.92
CA ARG A 76 11.09 -6.82 -1.33
C ARG A 76 12.46 -6.16 -1.33
N THR A 77 12.76 -5.41 -2.39
CA THR A 77 14.03 -4.69 -2.55
C THR A 77 13.79 -3.32 -3.18
N GLY A 78 14.72 -2.40 -2.91
CA GLY A 78 14.74 -1.07 -3.50
C GLY A 78 13.57 -0.17 -3.10
N ASN A 79 13.33 0.83 -3.95
CA ASN A 79 12.37 1.90 -3.67
C ASN A 79 11.17 1.83 -4.60
N PRO A 80 9.93 1.67 -4.09
CA PRO A 80 8.72 1.74 -4.91
C PRO A 80 8.40 3.17 -5.38
N ALA A 81 8.96 4.20 -4.73
CA ALA A 81 8.80 5.58 -5.13
C ALA A 81 9.77 5.91 -6.28
N TRP A 82 9.22 6.04 -7.48
CA TRP A 82 9.98 6.23 -8.72
C TRP A 82 10.27 7.71 -9.05
N ILE A 83 9.43 8.65 -8.58
CA ILE A 83 9.64 10.10 -8.78
C ILE A 83 10.35 10.75 -7.58
N TRP A 84 9.94 10.38 -6.37
CA TRP A 84 10.43 10.97 -5.12
C TRP A 84 10.94 9.87 -4.18
N ALA A 85 12.00 9.19 -4.61
CA ALA A 85 12.66 8.15 -3.82
C ALA A 85 13.22 8.76 -2.51
N THR A 86 12.78 8.24 -1.37
CA THR A 86 13.34 8.60 -0.05
C THR A 86 13.81 7.35 0.69
N SER A 87 14.63 7.53 1.72
CA SER A 87 15.02 6.42 2.60
C SER A 87 13.82 5.75 3.27
N GLN A 88 12.76 6.52 3.58
CA GLN A 88 11.54 6.05 4.22
C GLN A 88 10.72 5.10 3.35
N THR A 89 10.86 5.15 2.03
CA THR A 89 10.14 4.24 1.13
C THR A 89 11.00 3.06 0.67
N ASN A 90 12.31 3.07 0.94
CA ASN A 90 13.22 2.02 0.48
C ASN A 90 13.13 0.77 1.39
N PHE A 91 12.72 -0.37 0.81
CA PHE A 91 12.57 -1.61 1.56
C PHE A 91 13.89 -2.13 2.14
N ASP A 92 15.02 -1.90 1.48
CA ASP A 92 16.31 -2.34 2.00
C ASP A 92 16.69 -1.54 3.25
N VAL A 93 16.43 -0.24 3.25
CA VAL A 93 16.64 0.62 4.42
C VAL A 93 15.66 0.27 5.54
N ILE A 94 14.40 -0.02 5.22
CA ILE A 94 13.42 -0.42 6.25
C ILE A 94 13.86 -1.74 6.92
N LYS A 95 14.31 -2.72 6.14
CA LYS A 95 14.83 -4.00 6.68
C LYS A 95 16.03 -3.77 7.60
N GLU A 96 16.98 -2.93 7.18
CA GLU A 96 18.16 -2.55 7.98
C GLU A 96 17.76 -1.90 9.31
N VAL A 97 16.79 -0.97 9.29
CA VAL A 97 16.27 -0.34 10.51
C VAL A 97 15.63 -1.37 11.44
N ILE A 98 14.85 -2.32 10.92
CA ILE A 98 14.25 -3.38 11.74
C ILE A 98 15.35 -4.25 12.37
N GLN A 99 16.33 -4.71 11.58
CA GLN A 99 17.44 -5.53 12.06
C GLN A 99 18.25 -4.82 13.16
N THR A 100 18.60 -3.56 12.93
CA THR A 100 19.36 -2.75 13.90
C THR A 100 18.62 -2.62 15.23
N ASN A 101 17.29 -2.41 15.20
CA ASN A 101 16.50 -2.31 16.42
C ASN A 101 16.34 -3.66 17.14
N ILE A 102 16.27 -4.78 16.40
CA ILE A 102 16.28 -6.12 16.98
C ILE A 102 17.59 -6.36 17.73
N GLU A 103 18.73 -6.17 17.05
CA GLU A 103 20.06 -6.40 17.62
C GLU A 103 20.30 -5.53 18.86
N ALA A 104 20.03 -4.22 18.77
CA ALA A 104 20.20 -3.30 19.90
C ALA A 104 19.30 -3.65 21.09
N SER A 105 18.07 -4.11 20.84
CA SER A 105 17.14 -4.44 21.91
C SER A 105 17.50 -5.77 22.58
N LEU A 106 17.97 -6.76 21.83
CA LEU A 106 18.46 -8.01 22.39
C LEU A 106 19.71 -7.79 23.27
N ASP A 107 20.63 -6.92 22.85
CA ASP A 107 21.79 -6.55 23.68
C ASP A 107 21.36 -5.96 25.04
N VAL A 108 20.34 -5.11 25.06
CA VAL A 108 19.77 -4.61 26.32
C VAL A 108 19.10 -5.74 27.13
N ALA A 109 18.38 -6.64 26.48
CA ALA A 109 17.70 -7.74 27.16
C ALA A 109 18.68 -8.74 27.82
N GLU A 110 19.89 -8.87 27.27
CA GLU A 110 20.96 -9.71 27.83
C GLU A 110 21.71 -9.03 28.99
N THR A 111 21.82 -7.70 28.95
CA THR A 111 22.65 -6.93 29.90
C THR A 111 21.87 -6.36 31.07
N GLU A 112 20.58 -6.05 30.89
CA GLU A 112 19.75 -5.38 31.89
C GLU A 112 18.65 -6.30 32.45
N PRO A 113 18.44 -6.36 33.78
CA PRO A 113 17.33 -7.10 34.36
C PRO A 113 15.98 -6.57 33.88
N ARG A 114 14.98 -7.45 33.71
CA ARG A 114 13.61 -7.09 33.28
C ARG A 114 12.92 -6.01 34.12
N SER A 115 13.27 -5.92 35.41
CA SER A 115 12.73 -4.92 36.34
C SER A 115 13.49 -3.59 36.33
N SER A 116 14.57 -3.48 35.56
CA SER A 116 15.39 -2.28 35.49
C SER A 116 14.69 -1.17 34.70
N TYR A 117 15.08 0.07 35.00
CA TYR A 117 14.66 1.22 34.20
C TYR A 117 15.20 1.13 32.76
N GLY A 118 16.42 0.61 32.57
CA GLY A 118 17.03 0.44 31.25
C GLY A 118 16.23 -0.48 30.35
N TYR A 119 15.76 -1.61 30.88
CA TYR A 119 14.92 -2.56 30.16
C TYR A 119 13.58 -1.95 29.73
N GLN A 120 12.89 -1.25 30.65
CA GLN A 120 11.63 -0.58 30.33
C GLN A 120 11.82 0.54 29.31
N ARG A 121 12.93 1.31 29.43
CA ARG A 121 13.27 2.34 28.45
C ARG A 121 13.55 1.76 27.06
N ALA A 122 14.15 0.57 26.98
CA ALA A 122 14.36 -0.11 25.71
C ALA A 122 13.04 -0.59 25.09
N ILE A 123 12.08 -1.07 25.89
CA ILE A 123 10.72 -1.36 25.41
C ILE A 123 10.09 -0.11 24.80
N ASP A 124 10.10 1.02 25.51
CA ASP A 124 9.52 2.29 25.01
C ASP A 124 10.16 2.72 23.68
N ASN A 125 11.49 2.68 23.60
CA ASN A 125 12.22 3.02 22.39
C ASN A 125 11.88 2.06 21.23
N LEU A 126 11.73 0.76 21.51
CA LEU A 126 11.37 -0.24 20.51
C LEU A 126 9.94 -0.04 20.02
N GLU A 127 8.99 0.30 20.90
CA GLU A 127 7.63 0.67 20.50
C GLU A 127 7.61 1.88 19.56
N GLU A 128 8.38 2.92 19.87
CA GLU A 128 8.52 4.12 19.03
C GLU A 128 9.13 3.77 17.67
N ALA A 129 10.21 3.00 17.65
CA ALA A 129 10.83 2.53 16.41
C ALA A 129 9.84 1.72 15.55
N ILE A 130 9.03 0.85 16.16
CA ILE A 130 8.01 0.09 15.43
C ILE A 130 6.96 1.01 14.80
N ILE A 131 6.54 2.10 15.49
CA ILE A 131 5.61 3.09 14.91
C ILE A 131 6.20 3.74 13.67
N ASP A 132 7.48 4.11 13.72
CA ASP A 132 8.18 4.72 12.58
C ASP A 132 8.31 3.75 11.42
N ILE A 133 8.65 2.49 11.69
CA ILE A 133 8.69 1.42 10.69
C ILE A 133 7.31 1.23 10.03
N GLN A 134 6.23 1.17 10.82
CA GLN A 134 4.86 1.06 10.29
C GLN A 134 4.49 2.26 9.43
N THR A 135 4.93 3.47 9.81
CA THR A 135 4.74 4.69 9.02
C THR A 135 5.47 4.63 7.68
N ASN A 136 6.71 4.13 7.69
CA ASN A 136 7.51 3.89 6.49
C ASN A 136 6.85 2.86 5.57
N PHE A 137 6.36 1.73 6.12
CA PHE A 137 5.59 0.75 5.34
C PHE A 137 4.33 1.33 4.72
N ASN A 138 3.55 2.11 5.46
CA ASN A 138 2.34 2.75 4.92
C ASN A 138 2.69 3.75 3.81
N THR A 139 3.80 4.47 3.95
CA THR A 139 4.29 5.38 2.92
C THR A 139 4.72 4.61 1.66
N ALA A 140 5.51 3.55 1.81
CA ALA A 140 5.89 2.67 0.70
C ALA A 140 4.68 2.01 0.02
N LEU A 141 3.68 1.59 0.80
CA LEU A 141 2.44 0.98 0.32
C LEU A 141 1.59 1.97 -0.49
N ASN A 142 1.53 3.24 -0.08
CA ASN A 142 0.85 4.28 -0.87
C ASN A 142 1.50 4.45 -2.25
N TRP A 143 2.82 4.36 -2.34
CA TRP A 143 3.54 4.39 -3.62
C TRP A 143 3.25 3.17 -4.51
N LEU A 144 3.13 1.99 -3.90
CA LEU A 144 2.80 0.75 -4.60
C LEU A 144 1.34 0.69 -5.10
N THR A 145 0.43 1.45 -4.47
CA THR A 145 -1.01 1.30 -4.70
C THR A 145 -1.61 2.52 -5.39
N ILE A 146 -1.46 3.71 -4.79
CA ILE A 146 -2.11 4.94 -5.26
C ILE A 146 -1.28 5.59 -6.36
N ILE A 147 0.04 5.68 -6.16
CA ILE A 147 0.97 6.37 -7.08
C ILE A 147 1.67 5.37 -8.04
N SER A 148 1.12 4.16 -8.14
CA SER A 148 1.60 3.18 -9.11
C SER A 148 1.27 3.65 -10.53
N LEU A 149 2.15 3.35 -11.48
CA LEU A 149 1.94 3.64 -12.91
C LEU A 149 0.61 3.06 -13.42
N GLY A 150 0.23 1.86 -12.95
CA GLY A 150 -1.05 1.23 -13.30
C GLY A 150 -2.26 2.05 -12.83
N SER A 151 -2.24 2.52 -11.59
CA SER A 151 -3.32 3.36 -11.03
C SER A 151 -3.44 4.71 -11.75
N ILE A 152 -2.31 5.31 -12.11
CA ILE A 152 -2.28 6.57 -12.88
C ILE A 152 -2.88 6.37 -14.28
N ILE A 153 -2.49 5.31 -14.98
CA ILE A 153 -3.06 4.96 -16.30
C ILE A 153 -4.56 4.72 -16.17
N GLN A 154 -5.00 4.00 -15.14
CA GLN A 154 -6.42 3.72 -14.91
C GLN A 154 -7.22 5.01 -14.66
N LEU A 155 -6.70 5.94 -13.86
CA LEU A 155 -7.31 7.25 -13.64
C LEU A 155 -7.40 8.06 -14.94
N ALA A 156 -6.34 8.05 -15.76
CA ALA A 156 -6.33 8.73 -17.05
C ALA A 156 -7.39 8.16 -18.02
N VAL A 157 -7.53 6.83 -18.08
CA VAL A 157 -8.59 6.17 -18.86
C VAL A 157 -9.97 6.61 -18.40
N TRP A 158 -10.22 6.65 -17.09
CA TRP A 158 -11.50 7.10 -16.53
C TRP A 158 -11.84 8.57 -16.88
N LEU A 159 -10.85 9.46 -16.83
CA LEU A 159 -11.02 10.87 -17.19
C LEU A 159 -11.35 11.03 -18.68
N ILE A 160 -10.66 10.31 -19.56
CA ILE A 160 -10.93 10.34 -21.00
C ILE A 160 -12.34 9.81 -21.28
N ALA A 161 -12.67 8.66 -20.69
CA ALA A 161 -13.93 7.99 -20.95
C ALA A 161 -15.14 8.80 -20.45
N SER A 162 -15.04 9.43 -19.27
CA SER A 162 -16.08 10.33 -18.76
C SER A 162 -16.24 11.59 -19.61
N THR A 163 -15.14 12.17 -20.11
CA THR A 163 -15.19 13.34 -21.00
C THR A 163 -15.90 13.01 -22.32
N ILE A 164 -15.62 11.84 -22.90
CA ILE A 164 -16.31 11.37 -24.12
C ILE A 164 -17.81 11.23 -23.89
N VAL A 165 -18.24 10.67 -22.76
CA VAL A 165 -19.67 10.56 -22.41
C VAL A 165 -20.33 11.93 -22.29
N ILE A 166 -19.68 12.88 -21.61
CA ILE A 166 -20.22 14.23 -21.43
C ILE A 166 -20.40 14.89 -22.80
N ILE A 167 -19.38 14.80 -23.67
CA ILE A 167 -19.44 15.37 -25.02
C ILE A 167 -20.60 14.75 -25.80
N ILE A 168 -20.69 13.41 -25.85
CA ILE A 168 -21.79 12.73 -26.55
C ILE A 168 -23.14 13.15 -25.96
N GLY A 169 -23.27 13.15 -24.62
CA GLY A 169 -24.44 13.55 -23.88
C GLY A 169 -24.94 14.95 -24.26
N VAL A 170 -24.04 15.95 -24.27
CA VAL A 170 -24.32 17.33 -24.68
C VAL A 170 -24.80 17.38 -26.14
N TYR A 171 -24.15 16.65 -27.06
CA TYR A 171 -24.56 16.55 -28.46
C TYR A 171 -25.90 15.81 -28.67
N THR A 172 -26.34 14.97 -27.72
CA THR A 172 -27.66 14.32 -27.77
C THR A 172 -28.82 15.24 -27.37
N ILE A 173 -28.55 16.20 -26.48
CA ILE A 173 -29.55 17.07 -25.84
C ILE A 173 -29.74 18.37 -26.63
N SER A 174 -28.70 18.82 -27.35
CA SER A 174 -28.74 19.95 -28.30
C SER A 174 -29.34 19.57 -29.65
#